data_AF-A0A1Q6DNG3-F1
#
_entry.id   AF-A0A1Q6DNG3-F1
#
_cell.length_a   1.000
_cell.length_b   1.000
_cell.length_c   1.000
_cell.angle_alpha   90.00
_cell.angle_beta   90.00
_cell.angle_gamma   90.00
#
_symmetry.space_group_name_H-M   'P 1'
#
loop_
_entity.id
_entity.type
_entity.pdbx_description
1 polymer ?
#
loop_
_entity_poly.entity_id
_entity_poly.type
_entity_poly.pdbx_seq_one_letter_code
_entity_poly.pdbx_strand_id
1 'polypeptide(L)'
;MKRLMVSAVVLFAGFAIGTATGHAGQLKRLDQTTQTCRILGADSMWWGKGAKIFQNNCKTCHVRDNDKGAPFLHSESKSPEAWNRVFYKKYPACAKDGSWGNLALNDQLLLNDYLYRNGANTYDPNNAASCG
;
A
#
# COMPACT_ATOMS: atom_id res chain seq x y z
N MET A 1 -33.94 -32.33 62.49
CA MET A 1 -32.96 -33.00 61.62
C MET A 1 -32.81 -32.21 60.32
N LYS A 2 -31.57 -31.76 60.08
CA LYS A 2 -30.88 -31.36 58.83
C LYS A 2 -31.68 -30.72 57.68
N ARG A 3 -31.42 -29.42 57.50
CA ARG A 3 -31.48 -28.71 56.20
C ARG A 3 -30.51 -29.36 55.22
N LEU A 4 -30.95 -29.63 54.00
CA LEU A 4 -30.04 -29.93 52.88
C LEU A 4 -30.45 -29.05 51.70
N MET A 5 -29.60 -28.06 51.45
CA MET A 5 -29.44 -27.32 50.20
C MET A 5 -29.01 -28.26 49.06
N VAL A 6 -28.84 -27.67 47.87
CA VAL A 6 -28.06 -28.16 46.70
C VAL A 6 -28.97 -28.88 45.68
N SER A 7 -29.07 -28.51 44.40
CA SER A 7 -28.16 -27.78 43.50
C SER A 7 -28.94 -27.22 42.30
N ALA A 8 -28.72 -25.95 41.96
CA ALA A 8 -28.99 -25.43 40.63
C ALA A 8 -27.75 -25.72 39.76
N VAL A 9 -27.84 -26.75 38.91
CA VAL A 9 -26.80 -27.01 37.91
C VAL A 9 -27.00 -26.03 36.76
N VAL A 10 -26.15 -25.02 36.73
CA VAL A 10 -26.05 -24.00 35.68
C VAL A 10 -25.67 -24.68 34.36
N LEU A 11 -26.56 -24.61 33.37
CA LEU A 11 -26.25 -24.94 31.97
C LEU A 11 -25.22 -23.94 31.44
N PHE A 12 -23.95 -24.33 31.43
CA PHE A 12 -22.92 -23.66 30.63
C PHE A 12 -23.15 -24.05 29.16
N ALA A 13 -23.93 -23.25 28.45
CA ALA A 13 -23.93 -23.26 26.99
C ALA A 13 -22.55 -22.75 26.53
N GLY A 14 -21.67 -23.68 26.15
CA GLY A 14 -20.38 -23.38 25.56
C GLY A 14 -20.57 -22.65 24.23
N PHE A 15 -20.56 -21.32 24.28
CA PHE A 15 -20.49 -20.49 23.09
C PHE A 15 -19.05 -20.55 22.59
N ALA A 16 -18.74 -21.53 21.74
CA ALA A 16 -17.49 -21.55 20.98
C ALA A 16 -17.51 -20.36 20.01
N ILE A 17 -16.94 -19.23 20.44
CA ILE A 17 -16.63 -18.12 19.55
C ILE A 17 -15.56 -18.63 18.59
N GLY A 18 -15.99 -19.18 17.47
CA GLY A 18 -15.11 -19.41 16.33
C GLY A 18 -14.61 -18.05 15.86
N THR A 19 -13.41 -17.67 16.27
CA THR A 19 -12.70 -16.53 15.68
C THR A 19 -12.29 -16.95 14.26
N ALA A 20 -13.19 -16.74 13.31
CA ALA A 20 -12.81 -16.67 11.91
C ALA A 20 -11.82 -15.50 11.80
N THR A 21 -10.52 -15.83 11.86
CA THR A 21 -9.46 -14.88 11.57
C THR A 21 -9.51 -14.62 10.08
N GLY A 22 -10.33 -13.63 9.70
CA GLY A 22 -10.28 -13.03 8.37
C GLY A 22 -8.89 -12.43 8.19
N HIS A 23 -7.96 -13.21 7.63
CA HIS A 23 -6.67 -12.72 7.20
C HIS A 23 -6.94 -11.87 5.96
N ALA A 24 -7.11 -10.56 6.16
CA ALA A 24 -7.07 -9.62 5.05
C ALA A 24 -5.76 -9.88 4.28
N GLY A 25 -5.88 -10.35 3.03
CA GLY A 25 -4.73 -10.71 2.22
C GLY A 25 -3.74 -9.54 2.19
N GLN A 26 -2.47 -9.82 2.45
CA GLN A 26 -1.45 -8.79 2.32
C GLN A 26 -1.43 -8.29 0.87
N LEU A 27 -1.57 -6.98 0.66
CA LEU A 27 -1.50 -6.38 -0.67
C LEU A 27 -0.11 -6.62 -1.27
N LYS A 28 -0.07 -7.07 -2.52
CA LYS A 28 1.18 -7.39 -3.24
C LYS A 28 1.21 -6.74 -4.61
N ARG A 29 2.40 -6.64 -5.21
CA ARG A 29 2.59 -6.29 -6.62
C ARG A 29 3.84 -6.94 -7.19
N LEU A 30 3.86 -7.27 -8.48
CA LEU A 30 5.12 -7.55 -9.19
C LEU A 30 5.83 -6.23 -9.49
N ASP A 31 7.08 -6.13 -9.07
CA ASP A 31 7.97 -5.10 -9.57
C ASP A 31 8.63 -5.60 -10.86
N GLN A 32 8.32 -4.93 -11.98
CA GLN A 32 8.83 -5.32 -13.29
C GLN A 32 10.32 -4.99 -13.47
N THR A 33 10.88 -4.10 -12.63
CA THR A 33 12.30 -3.74 -12.69
C THR A 33 13.15 -4.84 -12.05
N THR A 34 12.74 -5.33 -10.88
CA THR A 34 13.49 -6.35 -10.13
C THR A 34 12.98 -7.76 -10.34
N GLN A 35 11.85 -7.95 -11.03
CA GLN A 35 11.17 -9.24 -11.20
C GLN A 35 10.84 -9.91 -9.86
N THR A 36 10.49 -9.11 -8.85
CA THR A 36 10.17 -9.60 -7.50
C THR A 36 8.73 -9.31 -7.12
N CYS A 37 8.12 -10.23 -6.37
CA CYS A 37 6.85 -9.96 -5.73
C CYS A 37 7.09 -9.13 -4.45
N ARG A 38 6.57 -7.91 -4.44
CA ARG A 38 6.65 -6.95 -3.34
C ARG A 38 5.45 -7.14 -2.42
N ILE A 39 5.70 -7.25 -1.13
CA ILE A 39 4.65 -7.20 -0.10
C ILE A 39 4.50 -5.77 0.40
N LEU A 40 3.32 -5.18 0.27
CA LEU A 40 3.06 -3.79 0.62
C LEU A 40 2.72 -3.65 2.11
N GLY A 41 3.77 -3.40 2.89
CA GLY A 41 3.71 -3.20 4.35
C GLY A 41 3.51 -1.74 4.77
N ALA A 42 3.90 -1.42 5.99
CA ALA A 42 3.77 -0.08 6.60
C ALA A 42 4.48 1.03 5.80
N ASP A 43 5.60 0.72 5.14
CA ASP A 43 6.37 1.70 4.37
C ASP A 43 5.62 2.27 3.16
N SER A 44 4.57 1.58 2.70
CA SER A 44 3.70 2.03 1.60
C SER A 44 2.43 2.76 2.05
N MET A 45 2.20 2.89 3.37
CA MET A 45 1.08 3.68 3.92
C MET A 45 1.32 5.19 3.71
N TRP A 46 0.29 6.02 3.89
CA TRP A 46 0.40 7.47 3.78
C TRP A 46 1.34 8.13 4.81
N TRP A 47 1.64 7.45 5.92
CA TRP A 47 2.67 7.84 6.90
C TRP A 47 4.02 7.16 6.70
N GLY A 48 4.12 6.24 5.72
CA GLY A 48 5.28 5.40 5.48
C GLY A 48 6.44 6.10 4.78
N LYS A 49 7.55 5.39 4.60
CA LYS A 49 8.72 5.91 3.89
C LYS A 49 8.41 6.32 2.45
N GLY A 50 7.60 5.55 1.72
CA GLY A 50 7.24 5.85 0.34
C GLY A 50 6.50 7.19 0.22
N ALA A 51 5.60 7.49 1.16
CA ALA A 51 4.90 8.78 1.21
C ALA A 51 5.88 9.95 1.48
N LYS A 52 6.84 9.76 2.38
CA LYS A 52 7.89 10.78 2.65
C LYS A 52 8.75 11.03 1.41
N ILE A 53 9.15 9.97 0.69
CA ILE A 53 9.90 10.09 -0.56
C ILE A 53 9.06 10.84 -1.61
N PHE A 54 7.76 10.55 -1.70
CA PHE A 54 6.84 11.26 -2.61
C PHE A 54 6.80 12.77 -2.32
N GLN A 55 6.60 13.15 -1.06
CA GLN A 55 6.58 14.56 -0.65
C GLN A 55 7.92 15.26 -0.92
N ASN A 56 9.04 14.62 -0.56
CA ASN A 56 10.35 15.27 -0.63
C ASN A 56 10.96 15.31 -2.03
N ASN A 57 10.48 14.49 -2.97
CA ASN A 57 11.09 14.37 -4.31
C ASN A 57 10.12 14.70 -5.44
N CYS A 58 8.86 14.31 -5.33
CA CYS A 58 7.88 14.54 -6.39
C CYS A 58 7.20 15.89 -6.19
N LYS A 59 6.80 16.19 -4.95
CA LYS A 59 6.03 17.40 -4.66
C LYS A 59 6.87 18.67 -4.70
N THR A 60 8.20 18.59 -4.65
CA THR A 60 9.09 19.76 -4.90
C THR A 60 8.86 20.41 -6.27
N CYS A 61 8.48 19.62 -7.26
CA CYS A 61 8.08 20.11 -8.59
C CYS A 61 6.55 20.12 -8.76
N HIS A 62 5.86 19.12 -8.21
CA HIS A 62 4.43 18.91 -8.45
C HIS A 62 3.52 19.48 -7.34
N VAL A 63 3.83 20.66 -6.79
CA VAL A 63 2.93 21.42 -5.90
C VAL A 63 1.95 22.28 -6.69
N ARG A 64 0.88 22.75 -6.02
CA ARG A 64 -0.04 23.74 -6.61
C ARG A 64 0.76 25.02 -6.87
N ASP A 65 0.43 25.69 -7.97
CA ASP A 65 1.02 26.99 -8.32
C ASP A 65 2.56 26.99 -8.37
N ASN A 66 3.16 25.86 -8.78
CA ASN A 66 4.60 25.80 -8.99
C ASN A 66 5.04 26.63 -10.20
N ASP A 67 6.26 27.11 -10.15
CA ASP A 67 6.94 27.89 -11.19
C ASP A 67 7.53 27.03 -12.33
N LYS A 68 7.41 25.71 -12.25
CA LYS A 68 8.05 24.75 -13.17
C LYS A 68 7.11 24.26 -14.28
N GLY A 69 5.87 24.75 -14.31
CA GLY A 69 4.84 24.32 -15.26
C GLY A 69 4.42 22.85 -15.08
N ALA A 70 4.80 22.21 -13.97
CA ALA A 70 4.49 20.81 -13.73
C ALA A 70 3.04 20.68 -13.23
N PRO A 71 2.22 19.75 -13.74
CA PRO A 71 0.88 19.55 -13.21
C PRO A 71 0.93 19.15 -11.73
N PHE A 72 -0.07 19.57 -10.96
CA PHE A 72 -0.21 19.10 -9.58
C PHE A 72 -0.36 17.58 -9.57
N LEU A 73 0.46 16.90 -8.75
CA LEU A 73 0.49 15.44 -8.71
C LEU A 73 -0.07 14.89 -7.40
N HIS A 74 -1.03 13.98 -7.52
CA HIS A 74 -1.55 13.15 -6.45
C HIS A 74 -1.07 11.70 -6.64
N SER A 75 -1.13 10.90 -5.57
CA SER A 75 -0.97 9.44 -5.70
C SER A 75 -2.03 8.85 -6.62
N GLU A 76 -3.23 9.41 -6.61
CA GLU A 76 -4.38 8.99 -7.41
C GLU A 76 -4.31 9.47 -8.86
N SER A 77 -3.27 10.22 -9.27
CA SER A 77 -3.14 10.70 -10.64
C SER A 77 -2.93 9.59 -11.68
N LYS A 78 -2.69 8.34 -11.25
CA LYS A 78 -2.57 7.14 -12.11
C LYS A 78 -3.12 5.91 -11.38
N SER A 79 -3.51 4.88 -12.15
CA SER A 79 -3.79 3.55 -11.58
C SER A 79 -2.50 2.89 -11.03
N PRO A 80 -2.61 1.87 -10.17
CA PRO A 80 -1.46 1.12 -9.68
C PRO A 80 -0.53 0.61 -10.79
N GLU A 81 -1.09 0.04 -11.86
CA GLU A 81 -0.35 -0.52 -13.00
C GLU A 81 0.33 0.58 -13.82
N ALA A 82 -0.34 1.73 -13.96
CA ALA A 82 0.21 2.89 -14.63
C ALA A 82 1.37 3.48 -13.83
N TRP A 83 1.32 3.48 -12.49
CA TRP A 83 2.47 3.81 -11.66
C TRP A 83 3.61 2.81 -11.83
N ASN A 84 3.33 1.50 -11.75
CA ASN A 84 4.37 0.49 -11.91
C ASN A 84 5.12 0.64 -13.25
N ARG A 85 4.37 0.95 -14.32
CA ARG A 85 4.91 1.23 -15.65
C ARG A 85 5.85 2.44 -15.68
N VAL A 86 5.56 3.51 -14.92
CA VAL A 86 6.42 4.68 -14.82
C VAL A 86 7.81 4.29 -14.28
N PHE A 87 7.86 3.44 -13.25
CA PHE A 87 9.12 2.98 -12.64
C PHE A 87 9.89 2.00 -13.52
N TYR A 88 9.17 1.11 -14.20
CA TYR A 88 9.75 0.13 -15.11
C TYR A 88 10.30 0.77 -16.39
N LYS A 89 9.49 1.59 -17.05
CA LYS A 89 9.87 2.23 -18.32
C LYS A 89 10.70 3.50 -18.14
N LYS A 90 10.84 4.00 -16.89
CA LYS A 90 11.44 5.31 -16.57
C LYS A 90 10.82 6.42 -17.43
N TYR A 91 9.49 6.50 -17.44
CA TYR A 91 8.72 7.47 -18.24
C TYR A 91 7.69 8.20 -17.36
N PRO A 92 7.50 9.53 -17.47
CA PRO A 92 8.09 10.47 -18.45
C PRO A 92 9.56 10.80 -18.15
N ALA A 93 10.20 11.65 -18.97
CA ALA A 93 11.63 12.02 -18.83
C ALA A 93 12.02 12.43 -17.39
N CYS A 94 11.15 13.12 -16.65
CA CYS A 94 11.37 13.45 -15.24
C CYS A 94 11.64 12.21 -14.35
N ALA A 95 11.03 11.06 -14.66
CA ALA A 95 11.28 9.80 -13.96
C ALA A 95 12.63 9.15 -14.31
N LYS A 96 13.28 9.61 -15.39
CA LYS A 96 14.59 9.13 -15.85
C LYS A 96 15.72 10.10 -15.45
N ASP A 97 15.51 11.40 -15.62
CA ASP A 97 16.56 12.44 -15.52
C ASP A 97 16.22 13.57 -14.54
N GLY A 98 15.04 13.55 -13.90
CA GLY A 98 14.65 14.51 -12.87
C GLY A 98 15.13 14.12 -11.46
N SER A 99 14.50 14.69 -10.43
CA SER A 99 14.82 14.42 -9.02
C SER A 99 14.78 12.92 -8.66
N TRP A 100 14.03 12.12 -9.41
CA TRP A 100 13.91 10.67 -9.21
C TRP A 100 15.12 9.89 -9.71
N GLY A 101 15.82 10.39 -10.74
CA GLY A 101 17.03 9.76 -11.27
C GLY A 101 18.15 9.67 -10.24
N ASN A 102 18.11 10.54 -9.24
CA ASN A 102 19.08 10.59 -8.14
C ASN A 102 18.71 9.71 -6.94
N LEU A 103 17.52 9.10 -6.93
CA LEU A 103 17.11 8.20 -5.85
C LEU A 103 17.82 6.85 -5.98
N ALA A 104 18.28 6.30 -4.86
CA ALA A 104 18.74 4.92 -4.79
C ALA A 104 17.60 3.97 -5.19
N LEU A 105 17.95 2.80 -5.76
CA LEU A 105 16.95 1.83 -6.22
C LEU A 105 15.92 1.48 -5.14
N ASN A 106 16.38 1.27 -3.89
CA ASN A 106 15.48 0.96 -2.78
C ASN A 106 14.43 2.06 -2.54
N ASP A 107 14.83 3.33 -2.63
CA ASP A 107 13.90 4.45 -2.46
C ASP A 107 12.92 4.56 -3.62
N GLN A 108 13.38 4.26 -4.84
CA GLN A 108 12.47 4.15 -6.00
C GLN A 108 11.44 3.02 -5.81
N LEU A 109 11.86 1.88 -5.26
CA LEU A 109 10.95 0.75 -4.98
C LEU A 109 9.93 1.11 -3.88
N LEU A 110 10.37 1.78 -2.81
CA LEU A 110 9.48 2.25 -1.74
C LEU A 110 8.50 3.31 -2.23
N LEU A 111 8.95 4.23 -3.08
CA LEU A 111 8.10 5.22 -3.73
C LEU A 111 7.05 4.54 -4.62
N ASN A 112 7.45 3.58 -5.45
CA ASN A 112 6.53 2.82 -6.30
C ASN A 112 5.50 2.03 -5.48
N ASP A 113 5.90 1.40 -4.37
CA ASP A 113 4.94 0.72 -3.48
C ASP A 113 3.87 1.66 -2.94
N TYR A 114 4.27 2.86 -2.51
CA TYR A 114 3.33 3.87 -2.04
C TYR A 114 2.39 4.32 -3.15
N LEU A 115 2.92 4.65 -4.33
CA LEU A 115 2.10 5.09 -5.47
C LEU A 115 1.19 3.98 -6.00
N TYR A 116 1.65 2.73 -5.98
CA TYR A 116 0.85 1.57 -6.35
C TYR A 116 -0.30 1.38 -5.37
N ARG A 117 -0.05 1.40 -4.05
CA ARG A 117 -1.09 1.24 -3.02
C ARG A 117 -2.13 2.34 -3.03
N ASN A 118 -1.75 3.56 -3.39
CA ASN A 118 -2.60 4.74 -3.29
C ASN A 118 -2.98 5.28 -4.68
N GLY A 119 -2.87 4.45 -5.72
CA GLY A 119 -3.30 4.79 -7.07
C GLY A 119 -4.81 4.96 -7.17
N ALA A 120 -5.28 5.54 -8.29
CA ALA A 120 -6.70 5.55 -8.58
C ALA A 120 -7.23 4.11 -8.69
N ASN A 121 -8.43 3.87 -8.16
CA ASN A 121 -9.13 2.58 -8.24
C ASN A 121 -8.34 1.41 -7.59
N THR A 122 -7.51 1.66 -6.56
CA THR A 122 -6.69 0.60 -5.94
C THR A 122 -7.49 -0.48 -5.20
N TYR A 123 -8.80 -0.31 -5.02
CA TYR A 123 -9.65 -1.42 -4.59
C TYR A 123 -10.08 -2.25 -5.81
N ASP A 124 -9.28 -3.27 -6.15
CA ASP A 124 -9.68 -4.37 -7.01
C ASP A 124 -9.63 -5.70 -6.22
N PRO A 125 -10.78 -6.30 -5.86
CA PRO A 125 -10.83 -7.55 -5.10
C PRO A 125 -10.23 -8.75 -5.85
N ASN A 126 -10.01 -8.66 -7.16
CA ASN A 126 -9.43 -9.74 -7.97
C ASN A 126 -7.89 -9.66 -8.07
N ASN A 127 -7.29 -8.48 -7.89
CA ASN A 127 -5.84 -8.27 -7.97
C ASN A 127 -5.12 -8.39 -6.61
N ALA A 128 -5.85 -8.47 -5.51
CA ALA A 128 -5.26 -8.48 -4.16
C ALA A 128 -4.54 -9.81 -3.79
N ALA A 129 -4.70 -10.88 -4.58
CA ALA A 129 -4.24 -12.23 -4.24
C ALA A 129 -2.98 -12.70 -4.97
N SER A 130 -2.70 -12.21 -6.19
CA SER A 130 -1.51 -12.56 -6.98
C SER A 130 -0.53 -11.41 -7.02
N CYS A 131 0.70 -11.68 -7.48
CA CYS A 131 1.68 -10.63 -7.74
C CYS A 131 1.43 -9.99 -9.11
N GLY A 132 0.19 -9.96 -9.62
CA GLY A 132 -0.06 -10.01 -11.05
C GLY A 132 -0.16 -11.45 -11.49
#